data_AF-A0A094DIQ1-F1
#
_entry.id   AF-A0A094DIQ1-F1
#
_cell.length_a   1.000
_cell.length_b   1.000
_cell.length_c   1.000
_cell.angle_alpha   90.00
_cell.angle_beta   90.00
_cell.angle_gamma   90.00
#
_symmetry.space_group_name_H-M   'P 1'
#
loop_
_entity.id
_entity.type
_entity.pdbx_description
1 polymer ?
#
loop_
_entity_poly.entity_id
_entity_poly.type
_entity_poly.pdbx_seq_one_letter_code
_entity_poly.pdbx_strand_id
1 'polypeptide(L)'
;MSSPSDNEESSQDGIDAIDHVRRAEEILAASKRKKEAKLKAIEKEYRQRVGKAHTSFQKFLDAHKAKVLEAQEAHFRRLNRALHKRQNTEIDIWKQLKAIEKSRRALANLVVEVYNARLETTAEISTTGRVPERAPKLV
;
A
#
# COMPACT_ATOMS: atom_id res chain seq x y z
N MET A 1 -74.12 -91.69 11.11
CA MET A 1 -73.43 -90.61 11.84
C MET A 1 -71.97 -90.73 11.44
N SER A 2 -71.48 -90.04 10.40
CA SER A 2 -71.23 -88.58 10.28
C SER A 2 -70.40 -88.12 11.47
N SER A 3 -69.14 -87.68 11.35
CA SER A 3 -68.53 -86.90 10.27
C SER A 3 -67.00 -87.08 10.19
N PRO A 4 -66.39 -86.86 9.01
CA PRO A 4 -64.98 -86.51 8.86
C PRO A 4 -64.78 -85.03 9.23
N SER A 5 -63.65 -84.67 9.85
CA SER A 5 -63.22 -83.27 9.91
C SER A 5 -62.07 -83.08 8.94
N ASP A 6 -62.41 -82.40 7.86
CA ASP A 6 -61.56 -81.58 7.01
C ASP A 6 -60.49 -80.85 7.86
N ASN A 7 -59.24 -80.88 7.42
CA ASN A 7 -58.65 -79.83 6.58
C ASN A 7 -58.80 -78.46 7.26
N GLU A 8 -57.71 -77.92 7.79
CA GLU A 8 -57.22 -76.61 7.35
C GLU A 8 -55.84 -76.37 7.98
N GLU A 9 -54.90 -76.16 7.07
CA GLU A 9 -53.68 -75.39 7.19
C GLU A 9 -53.25 -75.00 8.60
N SER A 10 -52.12 -75.60 9.02
CA SER A 10 -51.19 -74.94 9.93
C SER A 10 -50.81 -73.58 9.33
N SER A 11 -51.60 -72.56 9.63
CA SER A 11 -51.29 -71.15 9.41
C SER A 11 -50.19 -70.76 10.37
N GLN A 12 -48.98 -71.17 10.00
CA GLN A 12 -47.74 -70.67 10.55
C GLN A 12 -47.51 -69.27 9.97
N ASP A 13 -48.09 -68.24 10.60
CA ASP A 13 -47.46 -66.90 10.78
C ASP A 13 -48.47 -65.91 11.39
N GLY A 14 -48.80 -66.12 12.66
CA GLY A 14 -49.42 -65.08 13.49
C GLY A 14 -48.34 -64.16 14.06
N ILE A 15 -47.56 -63.48 13.21
CA ILE A 15 -46.79 -62.35 13.71
C ILE A 15 -47.80 -61.26 14.06
N ASP A 16 -47.90 -60.95 15.35
CA ASP A 16 -48.84 -59.98 15.89
C ASP A 16 -48.68 -58.64 15.14
N ALA A 17 -49.75 -58.15 14.52
CA ALA A 17 -49.73 -56.89 13.76
C ALA A 17 -49.21 -55.72 14.61
N ILE A 18 -49.36 -55.81 15.93
CA ILE A 18 -48.84 -54.87 16.92
C ILE A 18 -47.30 -54.87 16.95
N ASP A 19 -46.65 -56.02 16.82
CA ASP A 19 -45.18 -56.12 16.77
C ASP A 19 -44.60 -55.56 15.47
N HIS A 20 -45.32 -55.72 14.36
CA HIS A 20 -44.93 -55.10 13.08
C HIS A 20 -44.99 -53.56 13.13
N VAL A 21 -46.03 -52.99 13.75
CA VAL A 21 -46.17 -51.53 13.94
C VAL A 21 -45.06 -51.01 14.85
N ARG A 22 -44.79 -51.68 15.98
CA ARG A 22 -43.69 -51.32 16.90
C ARG A 22 -42.33 -51.30 16.20
N ARG A 23 -42.05 -52.33 15.38
CA ARG A 23 -40.81 -52.41 14.61
C ARG A 23 -40.71 -51.30 13.54
N ALA A 24 -41.83 -50.95 12.90
CA ALA A 24 -41.87 -49.84 11.95
C ALA A 24 -41.61 -48.48 12.63
N GLU A 25 -42.15 -48.27 13.83
CA GLU A 25 -41.89 -47.07 14.64
C GLU A 25 -40.41 -46.95 15.03
N GLU A 26 -39.79 -48.05 15.44
CA GLU A 26 -38.35 -48.10 15.76
C GLU A 26 -37.48 -47.78 14.55
N ILE A 27 -37.80 -48.35 13.38
CA ILE A 27 -37.10 -48.07 12.12
C ILE A 27 -37.24 -46.59 11.74
N LEU A 28 -38.45 -46.03 11.89
CA LEU A 28 -38.72 -44.63 11.58
C LEU A 28 -37.97 -43.68 12.55
N ALA A 29 -37.93 -44.02 13.84
CA ALA A 29 -37.15 -43.28 14.84
C ALA A 29 -35.64 -43.35 14.54
N ALA A 30 -35.11 -44.52 14.19
CA ALA A 30 -33.72 -44.69 13.78
C ALA A 30 -33.38 -43.89 12.51
N SER A 31 -34.28 -43.90 11.52
CA SER A 31 -34.16 -43.12 10.29
C SER A 31 -34.13 -41.61 10.57
N LYS A 32 -35.00 -41.11 11.45
CA LYS A 32 -35.01 -39.70 11.90
C LYS A 32 -33.69 -39.31 12.55
N ARG A 33 -33.19 -40.12 13.50
CA ARG A 33 -31.88 -39.89 14.16
C ARG A 33 -30.73 -39.87 13.15
N LYS A 34 -30.73 -40.78 12.18
CA LYS A 34 -29.72 -40.83 11.10
C LYS A 34 -29.78 -39.59 10.21
N LYS A 35 -30.98 -39.10 9.89
CA LYS A 35 -31.17 -37.87 9.11
C LYS A 35 -30.66 -36.64 9.87
N GLU A 36 -30.99 -36.51 11.15
CA GLU A 36 -30.51 -35.42 12.00
C GLU A 36 -28.97 -35.44 12.16
N ALA A 37 -28.38 -36.62 12.34
CA ALA A 37 -26.93 -36.76 12.41
C ALA A 37 -26.24 -36.29 11.12
N LYS A 38 -26.80 -36.63 9.95
CA LYS A 38 -26.30 -36.14 8.65
C LYS A 38 -26.42 -34.62 8.53
N LEU A 39 -27.56 -34.05 8.92
CA LEU A 39 -27.76 -32.60 8.88
C LEU A 39 -26.74 -31.87 9.77
N LYS A 40 -26.51 -32.37 10.99
CA LYS A 40 -25.49 -31.82 11.90
C LYS A 40 -24.07 -31.94 11.33
N ALA A 41 -23.77 -33.05 10.65
CA ALA A 41 -22.47 -33.23 10.00
C ALA A 41 -22.26 -32.22 8.86
N ILE A 42 -23.27 -32.02 8.02
CA ILE A 42 -23.25 -31.02 6.93
C ILE A 42 -23.06 -29.61 7.50
N GLU A 43 -23.81 -29.26 8.54
CA GLU A 43 -23.70 -27.95 9.18
C GLU A 43 -22.30 -27.71 9.76
N LYS A 44 -21.72 -28.72 10.42
CA LYS A 44 -20.36 -28.66 10.96
C LYS A 44 -19.33 -28.45 9.85
N GLU A 45 -19.45 -29.20 8.75
CA GLU A 45 -18.55 -29.06 7.61
C GLU A 45 -18.67 -27.68 6.95
N TYR A 46 -19.90 -27.20 6.76
CA TYR A 46 -20.16 -25.86 6.23
C TYR A 46 -19.49 -24.79 7.09
N ARG A 47 -19.70 -24.81 8.41
CA ARG A 47 -19.05 -23.88 9.35
C ARG A 47 -17.53 -23.96 9.27
N GLN A 48 -16.97 -25.16 9.14
CA GLN A 48 -15.52 -25.34 8.97
C GLN A 48 -15.00 -24.73 7.66
N ARG A 49 -15.70 -24.94 6.54
CA ARG A 49 -15.33 -24.38 5.24
C ARG A 49 -15.41 -22.85 5.25
N VAL A 50 -16.47 -22.28 5.82
CA VAL A 50 -16.62 -20.83 6.00
C VAL A 50 -15.50 -20.26 6.87
N GLY A 51 -15.18 -20.92 7.99
CA GLY A 51 -14.08 -20.50 8.86
C GLY A 51 -12.73 -20.48 8.12
N LYS A 52 -12.42 -21.54 7.37
CA LYS A 52 -11.19 -21.63 6.56
C LYS A 52 -11.15 -20.53 5.48
N ALA A 53 -12.26 -20.31 4.77
CA ALA A 53 -12.35 -19.27 3.75
C ALA A 53 -12.15 -17.87 4.34
N HIS A 54 -12.77 -17.58 5.49
CA HIS A 54 -12.60 -16.32 6.19
C HIS A 54 -11.13 -16.09 6.60
N THR A 55 -10.48 -17.08 7.23
CA THR A 55 -9.06 -16.97 7.59
C THR A 55 -8.17 -16.79 6.36
N SER A 56 -8.44 -17.50 5.27
CA SER A 56 -7.70 -17.36 4.02
C SER A 56 -7.83 -15.95 3.45
N PHE A 57 -9.06 -15.41 3.45
CA PHE A 57 -9.32 -14.07 2.94
C PHE A 57 -8.66 -13.00 3.81
N GLN A 58 -8.70 -13.15 5.14
CA GLN A 58 -8.03 -12.25 6.05
C GLN A 58 -6.51 -12.22 5.80
N LYS A 59 -5.88 -13.40 5.68
CA LYS A 59 -4.45 -13.49 5.33
C LYS A 59 -4.12 -12.81 4.00
N PHE A 60 -4.97 -12.98 3.00
CA PHE A 60 -4.81 -12.31 1.71
C PHE A 60 -4.90 -10.78 1.86
N LEU A 61 -5.89 -10.27 2.59
CA LEU A 61 -6.05 -8.84 2.83
C LEU A 61 -4.86 -8.26 3.57
N ASP A 62 -4.36 -8.94 4.60
CA ASP A 62 -3.23 -8.46 5.39
C ASP A 62 -1.95 -8.45 4.55
N ALA A 63 -1.71 -9.49 3.74
CA ALA A 63 -0.59 -9.52 2.81
C ALA A 63 -0.71 -8.43 1.74
N HIS A 64 -1.91 -8.16 1.23
CA HIS A 64 -2.16 -7.10 0.25
C HIS A 64 -1.89 -5.72 0.87
N LYS A 65 -2.41 -5.46 2.08
CA LYS A 65 -2.15 -4.20 2.81
C LYS A 65 -0.66 -3.98 3.04
N ALA A 66 0.07 -5.01 3.46
CA ALA A 66 1.51 -4.92 3.67
C ALA A 66 2.26 -4.51 2.39
N LYS A 67 1.94 -5.15 1.25
CA LYS A 67 2.54 -4.79 -0.05
C LYS A 67 2.22 -3.37 -0.49
N VAL A 68 0.99 -2.92 -0.28
CA VAL A 68 0.58 -1.54 -0.61
C VAL A 68 1.35 -0.53 0.23
N LEU A 69 1.46 -0.78 1.54
CA LEU A 69 2.23 0.09 2.45
C LEU A 69 3.72 0.12 2.07
N GLU A 70 4.33 -1.02 1.77
CA GLU A 70 5.73 -1.08 1.34
C GLU A 70 5.96 -0.28 0.05
N ALA A 71 5.08 -0.46 -0.95
CA ALA A 71 5.14 0.30 -2.19
C ALA A 71 5.00 1.82 -1.93
N GLN A 72 4.03 2.20 -1.11
CA GLN A 72 3.79 3.59 -0.74
C GLN A 72 5.01 4.21 -0.04
N GLU A 73 5.61 3.52 0.93
CA GLU A 73 6.85 3.96 1.59
C GLU A 73 8.00 4.10 0.60
N ALA A 74 8.17 3.15 -0.32
CA ALA A 74 9.21 3.21 -1.34
C ALA A 74 9.04 4.45 -2.25
N HIS A 75 7.79 4.78 -2.61
CA HIS A 75 7.47 6.00 -3.35
C HIS A 75 7.80 7.26 -2.55
N PHE A 76 7.41 7.34 -1.27
CA PHE A 76 7.74 8.48 -0.42
C PHE A 76 9.26 8.65 -0.23
N ARG A 77 10.01 7.56 -0.03
CA ARG A 77 11.48 7.61 0.05
C ARG A 77 12.11 8.12 -1.25
N ARG A 78 11.56 7.76 -2.41
CA ARG A 78 12.00 8.30 -3.71
C ARG A 78 11.71 9.80 -3.83
N LEU A 79 10.49 10.22 -3.47
CA LEU A 79 10.09 11.63 -3.50
C LEU A 79 10.94 12.49 -2.57
N ASN A 80 11.18 12.04 -1.33
CA ASN A 80 12.03 12.77 -0.38
C ASN A 80 13.48 12.90 -0.89
N ARG A 81 14.04 11.86 -1.50
CA ARG A 81 15.37 11.96 -2.13
C ARG A 81 15.40 12.97 -3.28
N ALA A 82 14.35 12.99 -4.11
CA ALA A 82 14.25 13.97 -5.19
C ALA A 82 14.10 15.41 -4.64
N LEU A 83 13.30 15.59 -3.59
CA LEU A 83 13.11 16.86 -2.91
C LEU A 83 14.44 17.39 -2.34
N HIS A 84 15.20 16.57 -1.63
CA HIS A 84 16.49 16.98 -1.08
C HIS A 84 17.52 17.31 -2.17
N LYS A 85 17.55 16.55 -3.27
CA LYS A 85 18.39 16.91 -4.42
C LYS A 85 18.03 18.28 -4.98
N ARG A 86 16.73 18.55 -5.18
CA ARG A 86 16.24 19.85 -5.64
C ARG A 86 16.63 20.98 -4.69
N GLN A 87 16.43 20.79 -3.39
CA GLN A 87 16.79 21.77 -2.36
C GLN A 87 18.30 22.09 -2.38
N ASN A 88 19.15 21.08 -2.51
CA ASN A 88 20.60 21.28 -2.61
C ASN A 88 20.97 22.08 -3.86
N THR A 89 20.37 21.74 -5.01
CA THR A 89 20.56 22.51 -6.25
C THR A 89 20.08 23.95 -6.11
N GLU A 90 18.93 24.19 -5.48
CA GLU A 90 18.42 25.53 -5.20
C GLU A 90 19.42 26.33 -4.33
N ILE A 91 19.96 25.71 -3.27
CA ILE A 91 20.98 26.34 -2.41
C ILE A 91 22.24 26.71 -3.21
N ASP A 92 22.70 25.84 -4.10
CA ASP A 92 23.89 26.10 -4.90
C ASP A 92 23.66 27.20 -5.95
N ILE A 93 22.49 27.23 -6.59
CA ILE A 93 22.06 28.33 -7.46
C ILE A 93 22.06 29.64 -6.69
N TRP A 94 21.50 29.67 -5.48
CA TRP A 94 21.50 30.86 -4.63
C TRP A 94 22.90 31.36 -4.28
N LYS A 95 23.84 30.46 -3.97
CA LYS A 95 25.24 30.83 -3.72
C LYS A 95 25.88 31.44 -4.97
N GLN A 96 25.65 30.85 -6.13
CA GLN A 96 26.18 31.34 -7.40
C GLN A 96 25.62 32.72 -7.75
N LEU A 97 24.30 32.92 -7.62
CA LEU A 97 23.65 34.22 -7.82
C LEU A 97 24.25 35.29 -6.91
N LYS A 98 24.45 34.97 -5.63
CA LYS A 98 25.08 35.90 -4.67
C LYS A 98 26.53 36.23 -5.05
N ALA A 99 27.28 35.27 -5.57
CA ALA A 99 28.64 35.51 -6.05
C ALA A 99 28.67 36.42 -7.29
N ILE A 100 27.79 36.18 -8.26
CA ILE A 100 27.61 37.03 -9.44
C ILE A 100 27.21 38.45 -9.04
N GLU A 101 26.31 38.58 -8.07
CA GLU A 101 25.91 39.91 -7.61
C GLU A 101 27.06 40.67 -6.95
N LYS A 102 27.89 39.98 -6.16
CA LYS A 102 29.10 40.57 -5.57
C LYS A 102 30.10 40.99 -6.65
N SER A 103 30.38 40.13 -7.63
CA SER A 103 31.31 40.45 -8.72
C SER A 103 30.79 41.61 -9.57
N ARG A 104 29.47 41.68 -9.82
CA ARG A 104 28.82 42.80 -10.52
C ARG A 104 29.06 44.13 -9.80
N ARG A 105 28.88 44.16 -8.48
CA ARG A 105 29.11 45.38 -7.69
C ARG A 105 30.58 45.79 -7.72
N ALA A 106 31.51 44.84 -7.56
CA ALA A 106 32.93 45.13 -7.63
C ALA A 106 33.34 45.70 -9.01
N LEU A 107 32.81 45.11 -10.10
CA LEU A 107 33.05 45.62 -11.45
C LEU A 107 32.47 47.02 -11.64
N ALA A 108 31.27 47.30 -11.12
CA ALA A 108 30.68 48.64 -11.20
C ALA A 108 31.53 49.68 -10.47
N ASN A 109 32.04 49.36 -9.27
CA ASN A 109 32.95 50.25 -8.53
C ASN A 109 34.24 50.50 -9.32
N LEU A 110 34.85 49.45 -9.87
CA LEU A 110 36.06 49.56 -10.67
C LEU A 110 35.85 50.46 -11.91
N VAL A 111 34.70 50.34 -12.58
CA VAL A 111 34.37 51.21 -13.72
C VAL A 111 34.27 52.68 -13.29
N VAL A 112 33.66 52.96 -12.13
CA VAL A 112 33.57 54.32 -11.58
C VAL A 112 34.96 54.86 -11.24
N GLU A 113 35.80 54.07 -10.58
CA GLU A 113 37.18 54.44 -10.23
C GLU A 113 38.03 54.73 -11.46
N VAL A 114 37.97 53.85 -12.48
CA VAL A 114 38.65 54.07 -13.76
C VAL A 114 38.17 55.35 -14.44
N TYR A 115 36.86 55.60 -14.43
CA TYR A 115 36.30 56.81 -15.03
C TYR A 115 36.76 58.08 -14.30
N ASN A 116 36.72 58.08 -12.97
CA ASN A 116 37.18 59.19 -12.14
C ASN A 116 38.69 59.45 -12.34
N ALA A 117 39.51 58.39 -12.28
CA ALA A 117 40.95 58.51 -12.51
C ALA A 117 41.26 59.06 -13.91
N ARG A 118 40.52 58.65 -14.94
CA ARG A 118 40.67 59.23 -16.29
C ARG A 118 40.29 60.70 -16.34
N LEU A 119 39.19 61.10 -15.71
CA LEU A 119 38.77 62.50 -15.64
C LEU A 119 39.83 63.36 -14.94
N GLU A 120 40.34 62.91 -13.80
CA GLU A 120 41.44 63.58 -13.07
C GLU A 120 42.67 63.71 -13.95
N THR A 121 43.12 62.61 -14.58
CA THR A 121 44.27 62.62 -15.50
C THR A 121 44.06 63.63 -16.64
N THR A 122 42.88 63.68 -17.26
CA THR A 122 42.60 64.65 -18.33
C THR A 122 42.54 66.09 -17.84
N ALA A 123 42.04 66.33 -16.63
CA ALA A 123 42.03 67.66 -16.02
C ALA A 123 43.45 68.13 -15.68
N GLU A 124 44.30 67.24 -15.17
CA GLU A 124 45.73 67.50 -14.94
C GLU A 124 46.47 67.84 -16.24
N ILE A 125 46.24 67.06 -17.32
CA ILE A 125 46.83 67.35 -18.63
C ILE A 125 46.35 68.71 -19.15
N SER A 126 45.05 69.02 -19.02
CA SER A 126 44.51 70.31 -19.47
C SER A 126 45.07 71.51 -18.70
N THR A 127 45.44 71.32 -17.44
CA THR A 127 45.95 72.40 -16.58
C THR A 127 47.47 72.56 -16.65
N THR A 128 48.22 71.47 -16.85
CA THR A 128 49.70 71.48 -16.81
C THR A 128 50.36 71.25 -18.18
N GLY A 129 49.62 70.79 -19.19
CA GLY A 129 50.13 70.48 -20.53
C GLY A 129 51.06 69.27 -20.60
N ARG A 130 51.27 68.54 -19.49
CA ARG A 130 52.13 67.34 -19.44
C ARG A 130 51.29 66.08 -19.28
N VAL A 131 51.67 65.03 -19.99
CA VAL A 131 51.10 63.68 -19.83
C VAL A 131 51.76 63.00 -18.64
N PRO A 132 51.01 62.43 -17.68
CA PRO A 132 51.59 61.73 -16.54
C PRO A 132 52.37 60.47 -16.97
N GLU A 133 53.58 60.30 -16.44
CA GLU A 133 54.53 59.22 -16.82
C GLU A 133 54.15 57.82 -16.28
N ARG A 134 53.14 57.71 -15.42
CA ARG A 134 52.63 56.44 -14.88
C ARG A 134 51.11 56.42 -14.84
N ALA A 135 50.54 55.24 -15.09
CA ALA A 135 49.11 55.03 -14.97
C ALA A 135 48.64 55.31 -13.52
N PRO A 136 47.47 55.95 -13.34
CA PRO A 136 46.90 56.15 -12.02
C PRO A 136 46.68 54.80 -11.34
N LYS A 137 47.06 54.71 -10.07
CA LYS A 137 46.85 53.50 -9.26
C LYS A 137 45.38 53.45 -8.87
N LEU A 138 44.68 52.45 -9.38
CA LEU A 138 43.34 52.08 -8.91
C LEU A 138 43.50 51.48 -7.49
N VAL A 139 42.65 51.90 -6.55
CA VAL A 139 42.70 51.48 -5.13
C VAL A 139 41.79 50.29 -4.90
#